data_AF-A0A963N9Q3-F1
#
_entry.id   AF-A0A963N9Q3-F1
#
_cell.length_a   1.000
_cell.length_b   1.000
_cell.length_c   1.000
_cell.angle_alpha   90.00
_cell.angle_beta   90.00
_cell.angle_gamma   90.00
#
_symmetry.space_group_name_H-M   'P 1'
#
loop_
_entity.id
_entity.type
_entity.pdbx_description
1 polymer ?
#
loop_
_entity_poly.entity_id
_entity_poly.type
_entity_poly.pdbx_seq_one_letter_code
_entity_poly.pdbx_strand_id
1 'polypeptide(L)' 'CHEGDRCIDRQTWKEQTPAAQGSWWPAWQQRLEAHSLGREAPPPLGAPDKGYESLCDSPGTYVLMQ' A
#
# COMPACT_ATOMS: atom_id res chain seq x y z
N CYS A 1 0.33 -6.54 -26.30
CA CYS A 1 -0.45 -7.59 -25.63
C CYS A 1 -0.20 -8.89 -26.38
N HIS A 2 0.33 -9.92 -25.72
CA HIS A 2 0.68 -11.19 -26.37
C HIS A 2 -0.56 -12.09 -26.48
N GLU A 3 -0.69 -12.76 -27.62
CA GLU A 3 -1.76 -13.72 -27.93
C GLU A 3 -1.66 -14.92 -26.96
N GLY A 4 -2.67 -15.05 -26.08
CA GLY A 4 -2.74 -16.07 -25.03
C GLY A 4 -3.12 -15.52 -23.65
N ASP A 5 -2.95 -14.23 -23.41
CA ASP A 5 -3.36 -13.59 -22.17
C ASP A 5 -4.86 -13.24 -22.26
N ARG A 6 -5.70 -13.83 -21.39
CA ARG A 6 -7.14 -13.48 -21.28
C ARG A 6 -7.28 -12.07 -20.68
N CYS A 7 -6.77 -11.06 -21.38
CA CYS A 7 -7.10 -9.67 -21.13
C CYS A 7 -8.54 -9.45 -21.57
N ILE A 8 -9.46 -9.61 -20.63
CA ILE A 8 -10.83 -9.07 -20.78
C ILE A 8 -10.75 -7.56 -21.00
N ASP A 9 -11.59 -7.04 -21.88
CA ASP A 9 -11.66 -5.61 -22.14
C ASP A 9 -12.06 -4.83 -20.86
N ARG A 10 -11.66 -3.56 -20.78
CA ARG A 10 -11.90 -2.69 -19.62
C ARG A 10 -13.38 -2.58 -19.28
N GLN A 11 -14.25 -2.50 -20.29
CA GLN A 11 -15.70 -2.43 -20.09
C GLN A 11 -16.21 -3.76 -19.53
N THR A 12 -15.80 -4.86 -20.13
CA THR A 12 -16.19 -6.21 -19.72
C THR A 12 -15.72 -6.54 -18.29
N TRP A 13 -14.55 -6.06 -17.85
CA TRP A 13 -14.12 -6.17 -16.45
C TRP A 13 -14.97 -5.34 -15.51
N LYS A 14 -15.30 -4.10 -15.87
CA LYS A 14 -16.13 -3.20 -15.06
C LYS A 14 -17.55 -3.76 -14.86
N GLU A 15 -18.13 -4.36 -15.90
CA GLU A 15 -19.48 -4.95 -15.85
C GLU A 15 -19.52 -6.23 -15.01
N GLN A 16 -18.46 -7.04 -15.05
CA GLN A 16 -18.40 -8.31 -14.33
C GLN A 16 -17.90 -8.19 -12.88
N THR A 17 -17.16 -7.13 -12.54
CA THR A 17 -16.59 -6.95 -11.20
C THR A 17 -17.67 -6.42 -10.25
N PRO A 18 -17.96 -7.13 -9.14
CA PRO A 18 -18.92 -6.65 -8.16
C PRO A 18 -18.48 -5.31 -7.56
N ALA A 19 -19.38 -4.32 -7.59
CA ALA A 19 -19.15 -3.04 -6.94
C ALA A 19 -19.31 -3.19 -5.42
N ALA A 20 -18.26 -2.85 -4.68
CA ALA A 20 -18.34 -2.70 -3.22
C ALA A 20 -18.61 -1.22 -2.88
N GLN A 21 -19.62 -0.97 -2.06
CA GLN A 21 -19.90 0.38 -1.55
C GLN A 21 -18.96 0.72 -0.38
N GLY A 22 -18.53 1.99 -0.33
CA GLY A 22 -17.64 2.49 0.71
C GLY A 22 -16.17 2.56 0.29
N SER A 23 -15.28 2.68 1.28
CA SER A 23 -13.84 2.79 1.02
C SER A 23 -13.28 1.48 0.48
N TRP A 24 -12.33 1.56 -0.44
CA TRP A 24 -11.56 0.41 -0.94
C TRP A 24 -10.47 -0.04 0.05
N TRP A 25 -10.21 0.75 1.10
CA TRP A 25 -9.15 0.51 2.09
C TRP A 25 -9.26 -0.88 2.75
N PRO A 26 -10.44 -1.38 3.19
CA PRO A 26 -10.54 -2.69 3.82
C PRO A 26 -10.15 -3.85 2.91
N ALA A 27 -10.56 -3.81 1.63
CA ALA A 27 -10.19 -4.84 0.65
C ALA A 27 -8.68 -4.86 0.39
N TRP A 28 -8.07 -3.67 0.33
CA TRP A 28 -6.62 -3.55 0.21
C TRP A 28 -5.87 -3.99 1.47
N GLN A 29 -6.38 -3.65 2.65
CA GLN A 29 -5.81 -4.05 3.93
C GLN A 29 -5.85 -5.57 4.10
N GLN A 30 -6.94 -6.25 3.69
CA GLN A 30 -7.01 -7.71 3.73
C GLN A 30 -5.97 -8.35 2.81
N ARG A 31 -5.81 -7.81 1.58
CA ARG A 31 -4.73 -8.24 0.68
C ARG A 31 -3.37 -8.03 1.35
N LEU A 32 -3.14 -6.88 1.98
CA LEU A 32 -1.88 -6.59 2.65
C LEU A 32 -1.62 -7.57 3.79
N GLU A 33 -2.61 -7.90 4.62
CA GLU A 33 -2.46 -8.88 5.71
C GLU A 33 -2.13 -10.28 5.18
N ALA A 34 -2.77 -10.71 4.08
CA ALA A 34 -2.49 -12.01 3.46
C ALA A 34 -1.07 -12.12 2.88
N HIS A 35 -0.44 -10.98 2.54
CA HIS A 35 0.89 -10.92 1.94
C HIS A 35 1.97 -10.36 2.88
N SER A 36 1.61 -9.90 4.07
CA SER A 36 2.56 -9.42 5.07
C SER A 36 3.01 -10.55 5.97
N LEU A 37 4.21 -10.43 6.50
CA LEU A 37 4.71 -11.32 7.53
C LEU A 37 3.93 -11.08 8.84
N GLY A 38 4.02 -12.05 9.76
CA GLY A 38 3.27 -12.05 11.02
C GLY A 38 3.50 -10.79 11.87
N ARG A 39 2.67 -10.64 12.91
CA ARG A 39 2.78 -9.51 13.85
C ARG A 39 4.05 -9.66 14.70
N GLU A 40 4.87 -8.62 14.72
CA GLU A 40 6.01 -8.48 15.62
C GLU A 40 5.92 -7.17 16.40
N ALA A 41 6.68 -7.08 17.49
CA ALA A 41 6.79 -5.84 18.25
C ALA A 41 7.46 -4.77 17.37
N PRO A 42 6.95 -3.52 17.36
CA PRO A 42 7.56 -2.47 16.56
C PRO A 42 8.99 -2.19 17.06
N PRO A 43 9.96 -2.00 16.15
CA PRO A 43 11.30 -1.55 16.53
C PRO A 43 11.25 -0.12 17.12
N PRO A 44 12.31 0.29 17.86
CA PRO A 44 12.45 1.68 18.28
C PRO A 44 12.45 2.61 17.05
N LEU A 45 12.04 3.86 17.25
CA LEU A 45 11.99 4.85 16.18
C LEU A 45 13.42 5.14 15.69
N GLY A 46 13.62 5.04 14.38
CA GLY A 46 14.95 5.15 13.77
C GLY A 46 15.77 3.86 13.88
N ALA A 47 16.97 3.90 13.30
CA ALA A 47 17.96 2.83 13.41
C ALA A 47 19.35 3.47 13.57
N PRO A 48 19.66 4.04 14.75
CA PRO A 48 20.92 4.73 15.01
C PRO A 48 22.14 3.83 14.78
N ASP A 49 22.03 2.53 15.11
CA ASP A 49 23.08 1.53 14.87
C ASP A 49 23.40 1.32 13.38
N LYS A 50 22.48 1.73 12.49
CA LYS A 50 22.64 1.71 11.03
C LYS A 50 22.90 3.11 10.44
N GLY A 51 23.09 4.12 11.30
CA GLY A 51 23.28 5.52 10.91
C GLY A 51 22.00 6.27 10.54
N TYR A 52 20.82 5.72 10.84
CA TYR A 52 19.52 6.34 10.54
C TYR A 52 18.88 6.93 11.81
N GLU A 53 19.41 8.04 12.30
CA GLU A 53 18.81 8.77 13.42
C GLU A 53 17.58 9.57 12.98
N SER A 54 16.66 9.79 13.92
CA SER A 54 15.47 10.63 13.68
C SER A 54 15.89 12.09 13.48
N LEU A 55 15.68 12.62 12.28
CA LEU A 55 16.12 13.97 11.91
C LEU A 55 15.18 15.07 12.44
N CYS A 56 13.87 14.83 12.37
CA CYS A 56 12.83 15.72 12.88
C CYS A 56 11.52 14.94 12.97
N ASP A 57 10.53 15.47 13.68
CA ASP A 57 9.18 14.91 13.69
C ASP A 57 8.50 15.04 12.32
N SER A 58 7.72 14.02 11.96
CA SER A 58 6.83 14.07 10.79
C SER A 58 5.84 15.24 10.93
N PRO A 59 5.52 16.01 9.87
CA PRO A 59 5.75 15.73 8.44
C PRO A 59 7.05 16.30 7.83
N GLY A 60 7.96 16.83 8.66
CA GLY A 60 9.20 17.43 8.20
C GLY A 60 9.00 18.76 7.46
N THR A 61 10.09 19.23 6.83
CA THR A 61 10.12 20.55 6.20
C THR A 61 9.75 20.53 4.72
N TYR A 62 10.01 19.42 4.01
CA TYR A 62 9.75 19.31 2.57
C TYR A 62 8.28 19.53 2.18
N VAL A 63 7.33 19.09 3.02
CA VAL A 63 5.90 19.32 2.76
C VAL A 63 5.51 20.81 2.83
N LEU A 64 6.31 21.63 3.51
CA LEU A 64 6.08 23.06 3.68
C LEU A 64 6.74 23.90 2.58
N MET A 65 7.60 23.28 1.77
CA MET A 65 8.28 23.92 0.65
C MET A 65 7.37 23.80 -0.58
N GLN A 66 6.89 24.94 -1.06
CA GLN A 66 6.10 25.08 -2.30
C GLN A 66 6.99 25.60 -3.42
#